data_AF-A0AAN6RIL6-F1
#
_entry.id   AF-A0AAN6RIL6-F1
#
_cell.length_a   1.000
_cell.length_b   1.000
_cell.length_c   1.000
_cell.angle_alpha   90.00
_cell.angle_beta   90.00
_cell.angle_gamma   90.00
#
_symmetry.space_group_name_H-M   'P 1'
#
loop_
_entity.id
_entity.type
_entity.pdbx_description
1 polymer ?
#
loop_
_entity_poly.entity_id
_entity_poly.type
_entity_poly.pdbx_seq_one_letter_code
_entity_poly.pdbx_strand_id
1 'polypeptide(L)'
;MCQDAASGPLTQETADFVVDHRALMQEALEEAKKSPPKPSNFCVGAMVVDLETGEVLSRAYTLELEGNTHAEQCCLIKLAQAHDLSEERLGEVLPPQTAIYTTMEPCNLRLSGSLPCVDRIIRIKNKDGAAAIKRVYLGVQEPEKFVGENQGRAKLEEHGIECIHVPGLQHEILSVATAGHRE
;
A
#
# COMPACT_ATOMS: atom_id res chain seq x y z
N MET A 1 -55.86 -4.03 -13.23
CA MET A 1 -55.64 -3.43 -11.90
C MET A 1 -54.90 -4.50 -11.10
N CYS A 2 -53.56 -4.54 -11.19
CA CYS A 2 -52.61 -3.85 -10.30
C CYS A 2 -52.83 -4.34 -8.85
N GLN A 3 -51.88 -4.92 -8.11
CA GLN A 3 -50.43 -4.67 -8.07
C GLN A 3 -49.67 -5.91 -7.59
N ASP A 4 -48.45 -6.04 -8.13
CA ASP A 4 -47.39 -6.95 -7.74
C ASP A 4 -46.85 -6.62 -6.33
N ALA A 5 -46.66 -7.64 -5.50
CA ALA A 5 -45.85 -7.53 -4.29
C ALA A 5 -44.39 -7.72 -4.70
N ALA A 6 -43.68 -6.60 -4.89
CA ALA A 6 -42.25 -6.59 -5.17
C ALA A 6 -41.48 -7.15 -3.97
N SER A 7 -40.91 -8.34 -4.15
CA SER A 7 -39.76 -8.83 -3.41
C SER A 7 -38.58 -7.88 -3.69
N GLY A 8 -38.32 -6.97 -2.76
CA GLY A 8 -37.16 -6.07 -2.83
C GLY A 8 -35.86 -6.86 -2.78
N PRO A 9 -34.85 -6.53 -3.60
CA PRO A 9 -33.55 -7.18 -3.53
C PRO A 9 -32.87 -6.84 -2.19
N LEU A 10 -32.32 -7.89 -1.60
CA LEU A 10 -31.50 -7.90 -0.40
C LEU A 10 -30.41 -6.83 -0.49
N THR A 11 -30.29 -6.04 0.58
CA THR A 11 -29.18 -5.11 0.80
C THR A 11 -27.85 -5.83 0.63
N GLN A 12 -26.93 -5.24 -0.13
CA GLN A 12 -25.56 -5.70 -0.33
C GLN A 12 -24.82 -5.79 1.01
N GLU A 13 -24.95 -6.90 1.72
CA GLU A 13 -23.90 -7.38 2.62
C GLU A 13 -22.79 -7.94 1.73
N THR A 14 -21.79 -7.12 1.44
CA THR A 14 -20.57 -7.54 0.76
C THR A 14 -19.83 -8.54 1.67
N ALA A 15 -19.35 -9.63 1.07
CA ALA A 15 -18.71 -10.74 1.76
C ALA A 15 -17.37 -10.33 2.40
N ASP A 16 -17.40 -9.75 3.60
CA ASP A 16 -16.22 -9.21 4.29
C ASP A 16 -15.67 -10.14 5.39
N PHE A 17 -15.33 -11.39 5.07
CA PHE A 17 -14.76 -12.32 6.07
C PHE A 17 -13.54 -13.16 5.64
N VAL A 18 -12.65 -12.66 4.77
CA VAL A 18 -11.42 -13.42 4.43
C VAL A 18 -10.13 -12.84 5.00
N VAL A 19 -10.04 -11.53 5.26
CA VAL A 19 -8.77 -10.88 5.61
C VAL A 19 -8.90 -9.94 6.82
N ASP A 20 -8.08 -10.16 7.85
CA ASP A 20 -7.94 -9.23 8.98
C ASP A 20 -6.96 -8.11 8.63
N HIS A 21 -7.52 -6.96 8.21
CA HIS A 21 -6.73 -5.79 7.82
C HIS A 21 -5.85 -5.24 8.95
N ARG A 22 -6.29 -5.36 10.21
CA ARG A 22 -5.50 -4.88 11.35
C ARG A 22 -4.31 -5.80 11.61
N ALA A 23 -4.51 -7.11 11.51
CA ALA A 23 -3.41 -8.08 11.60
C ALA A 23 -2.37 -7.87 10.50
N LEU A 24 -2.80 -7.65 9.25
CA LEU A 24 -1.87 -7.36 8.16
C LEU A 24 -1.13 -6.03 8.34
N MET A 25 -1.80 -4.98 8.83
CA MET A 25 -1.11 -3.71 9.13
C MET A 25 -0.11 -3.87 10.30
N GLN A 26 -0.41 -4.73 11.29
CA GLN A 26 0.55 -5.09 12.32
C GLN A 26 1.77 -5.82 11.72
N GLU A 27 1.58 -6.77 10.79
CA GLU A 27 2.69 -7.41 10.08
C GLU A 27 3.54 -6.41 9.30
N ALA A 28 2.92 -5.46 8.60
CA ALA A 28 3.65 -4.38 7.93
C ALA A 28 4.44 -3.52 8.94
N LEU A 29 3.91 -3.30 10.15
CA LEU A 29 4.62 -2.62 11.23
C LEU A 29 5.81 -3.45 11.76
N GLU A 30 5.70 -4.77 11.83
CA GLU A 30 6.85 -5.63 12.16
C GLU A 30 7.95 -5.57 11.08
N GLU A 31 7.60 -5.42 9.81
CA GLU A 31 8.58 -5.13 8.76
C GLU A 31 9.25 -3.77 8.97
N ALA A 32 8.46 -2.72 9.29
CA ALA A 32 8.98 -1.38 9.53
C ALA A 32 10.06 -1.34 10.61
N LYS A 33 9.92 -2.16 11.67
CA LYS A 33 10.89 -2.29 12.77
C LYS A 33 12.26 -2.83 12.34
N LYS A 34 12.37 -3.44 11.16
CA LYS A 34 13.63 -3.93 10.59
C LYS A 34 14.40 -2.85 9.83
N SER A 35 13.76 -1.73 9.50
CA SER A 35 14.40 -0.60 8.82
C SER A 35 15.46 0.04 9.74
N PRO A 36 16.68 0.28 9.25
CA PRO A 36 17.70 0.97 10.03
C PRO A 36 17.26 2.43 10.26
N PRO A 37 17.15 2.91 11.52
CA PRO A 37 16.73 4.27 11.80
C PRO A 37 17.75 5.28 11.28
N LYS A 38 17.28 6.29 10.53
CA LYS A 38 18.11 7.39 10.02
C LYS A 38 17.42 8.73 10.21
N PRO A 39 18.17 9.84 10.39
CA PRO A 39 17.58 11.19 10.45
C PRO A 39 16.93 11.67 9.13
N SER A 40 17.18 10.98 8.02
CA SER A 40 16.72 11.39 6.69
C SER A 40 15.58 10.52 6.14
N ASN A 41 15.17 9.48 6.87
CA ASN A 41 14.25 8.47 6.37
C ASN A 41 13.31 7.99 7.47
N PHE A 42 12.02 7.91 7.15
CA PHE A 42 11.07 7.18 7.97
C PHE A 42 11.30 5.67 7.88
N CYS A 43 11.21 4.99 9.03
CA CYS A 43 11.13 3.52 9.07
C CYS A 43 9.71 3.09 8.68
N VAL A 44 9.52 2.70 7.43
CA VAL A 44 8.23 2.27 6.88
C VAL A 44 8.32 0.79 6.54
N GLY A 45 7.23 0.08 6.73
CA GLY A 45 7.07 -1.30 6.29
C GLY A 45 5.89 -1.38 5.32
N ALA A 46 5.99 -2.30 4.36
CA ALA A 46 4.97 -2.51 3.37
C ALA A 46 4.84 -4.00 3.01
N MET A 47 3.66 -4.38 2.53
CA MET A 47 3.37 -5.71 2.02
C MET A 47 2.47 -5.62 0.80
N VAL A 48 2.61 -6.59 -0.11
CA VAL A 48 1.68 -6.82 -1.22
C VAL A 48 0.91 -8.10 -0.91
N VAL A 49 -0.42 -8.04 -0.97
CA VAL A 49 -1.31 -9.10 -0.49
C VAL A 49 -2.39 -9.38 -1.53
N ASP A 50 -2.69 -10.65 -1.75
CA ASP A 50 -3.90 -11.07 -2.44
C ASP A 50 -5.07 -11.08 -1.46
N LEU A 51 -6.04 -10.17 -1.64
CA LEU A 51 -7.18 -10.07 -0.74
C LEU A 51 -8.18 -11.22 -0.88
N GLU A 52 -8.13 -11.99 -1.97
CA GLU A 52 -9.02 -13.14 -2.14
C GLU A 52 -8.57 -14.32 -1.29
N THR A 53 -7.27 -14.54 -1.16
CA THR A 53 -6.69 -15.68 -0.43
C THR A 53 -6.09 -15.31 0.93
N GLY A 54 -5.78 -14.03 1.15
CA GLY A 54 -4.99 -13.55 2.29
C GLY A 54 -3.48 -13.82 2.13
N GLU A 55 -3.02 -14.31 0.97
CA GLU A 55 -1.61 -14.60 0.73
C GLU A 55 -0.79 -13.31 0.66
N VAL A 56 0.30 -13.25 1.43
CA VAL A 56 1.28 -12.17 1.34
C VAL A 56 2.32 -12.52 0.27
N LEU A 57 2.21 -11.84 -0.87
CA LEU A 57 3.04 -12.02 -2.05
C LEU A 57 4.45 -11.43 -1.87
N SER A 58 4.57 -10.33 -1.12
CA SER A 58 5.85 -9.69 -0.82
C SER A 58 5.77 -8.86 0.45
N ARG A 59 6.93 -8.72 1.11
CA ARG A 59 7.13 -7.94 2.34
C ARG A 59 8.38 -7.12 2.17
N ALA A 60 8.38 -5.89 2.66
CA ALA A 60 9.58 -5.08 2.65
C ALA A 60 9.56 -3.95 3.67
N TYR A 61 10.71 -3.31 3.83
CA TYR A 61 10.88 -2.13 4.67
C TYR A 61 11.80 -1.09 4.02
N THR A 62 11.75 0.14 4.52
CA THR A 62 12.62 1.23 4.04
C THR A 62 14.09 0.82 4.11
N LEU A 63 14.83 1.05 3.01
CA LEU A 63 16.25 0.69 2.88
C LEU A 63 16.57 -0.82 2.96
N GLU A 64 15.58 -1.70 2.72
CA GLU A 64 15.87 -3.13 2.60
C GLU A 64 16.78 -3.43 1.40
N LEU A 65 16.54 -2.77 0.27
CA LEU A 65 17.37 -2.87 -0.94
C LEU A 65 18.34 -1.69 -1.05
N GLU A 66 19.44 -1.90 -1.77
CA GLU A 66 20.48 -0.89 -1.98
C GLU A 66 19.92 0.44 -2.52
N GLY A 67 20.50 1.54 -2.02
CA GLY A 67 20.11 2.90 -2.37
C GLY A 67 19.12 3.51 -1.37
N ASN A 68 18.52 4.63 -1.76
CA ASN A 68 17.52 5.32 -0.95
C ASN A 68 16.11 4.78 -1.29
N THR A 69 15.85 3.52 -0.97
CA THR A 69 14.61 2.83 -1.35
C THR A 69 13.53 2.95 -0.27
N HIS A 70 12.28 3.08 -0.71
CA HIS A 70 11.11 3.05 0.18
C HIS A 70 10.56 1.62 0.28
N ALA A 71 9.74 1.36 1.29
CA ALA A 71 9.20 0.01 1.54
C ALA A 71 8.34 -0.50 0.38
N GLU A 72 7.45 0.33 -0.16
CA GLU A 72 6.58 -0.01 -1.29
C GLU A 72 7.42 -0.29 -2.54
N GLN A 73 8.43 0.55 -2.79
CA GLN A 73 9.39 0.34 -3.89
C GLN A 73 10.11 -1.01 -3.74
N CYS A 74 10.56 -1.37 -2.52
CA CYS A 74 11.23 -2.64 -2.28
C CYS A 74 10.29 -3.83 -2.52
N CYS A 75 9.02 -3.75 -2.09
CA CYS A 75 8.02 -4.78 -2.35
C CYS A 75 7.88 -5.07 -3.85
N LEU A 76 7.73 -4.01 -4.65
CA LEU A 76 7.53 -4.11 -6.10
C LEU A 76 8.79 -4.63 -6.81
N ILE A 77 9.98 -4.17 -6.44
CA ILE A 77 11.24 -4.68 -7.00
C ILE A 77 11.39 -6.18 -6.71
N LYS A 78 11.15 -6.61 -5.47
CA LYS A 78 11.27 -8.02 -5.07
C LYS A 78 10.29 -8.91 -5.82
N LEU A 79 9.03 -8.48 -5.98
CA LEU A 79 8.06 -9.22 -6.80
C LEU A 79 8.49 -9.31 -8.25
N ALA A 80 8.94 -8.19 -8.83
CA ALA A 80 9.33 -8.14 -10.22
C ALA A 80 10.50 -9.11 -10.47
N GLN A 81 11.49 -9.13 -9.57
CA GLN A 81 12.61 -10.08 -9.61
C GLN A 81 12.16 -11.53 -9.45
N ALA A 82 11.24 -11.83 -8.52
CA ALA A 82 10.74 -13.18 -8.29
C ALA A 82 10.02 -13.77 -9.52
N HIS A 83 9.47 -12.91 -10.38
CA HIS A 83 8.77 -13.30 -11.61
C HIS A 83 9.57 -13.05 -12.90
N ASP A 84 10.81 -12.58 -12.81
CA ASP A 84 11.64 -12.18 -13.96
C ASP A 84 10.95 -11.13 -14.87
N LEU A 85 10.39 -10.11 -14.24
CA LEU A 85 9.66 -9.00 -14.87
C LEU A 85 10.26 -7.65 -14.48
N SER A 86 9.88 -6.61 -15.22
CA SER A 86 9.98 -5.22 -14.73
C SER A 86 8.80 -4.88 -13.82
N GLU A 87 8.94 -3.87 -12.96
CA GLU A 87 7.86 -3.41 -12.07
C GLU A 87 6.56 -3.13 -12.83
N GLU A 88 6.64 -2.45 -13.98
CA GLU A 88 5.47 -2.09 -14.80
C GLU A 88 4.72 -3.31 -15.36
N ARG A 89 5.41 -4.44 -15.52
CA ARG A 89 4.85 -5.69 -16.04
C ARG A 89 4.25 -6.58 -14.95
N LEU A 90 4.33 -6.20 -13.66
CA LEU A 90 3.76 -6.98 -12.57
C LEU A 90 2.26 -7.27 -12.74
N GLY A 91 1.52 -6.38 -13.42
CA GLY A 91 0.10 -6.61 -13.72
C GLY A 91 -0.18 -7.82 -14.62
N GLU A 92 0.84 -8.46 -15.19
CA GLU A 92 0.72 -9.73 -15.92
C GLU A 92 0.56 -10.94 -15.00
N VAL A 93 1.03 -10.85 -13.75
CA VAL A 93 1.11 -11.97 -12.80
C VAL A 93 0.39 -11.71 -11.47
N LEU A 94 0.10 -10.46 -11.14
CA LEU A 94 -0.60 -10.11 -9.90
C LEU A 94 -2.04 -10.66 -9.88
N PRO A 95 -2.50 -11.23 -8.75
CA PRO A 95 -3.89 -11.63 -8.56
C PRO A 95 -4.89 -10.48 -8.77
N PRO A 96 -6.14 -10.76 -9.21
CA PRO A 96 -7.12 -9.71 -9.49
C PRO A 96 -7.46 -8.79 -8.31
N GLN A 97 -7.41 -9.32 -7.07
CA GLN A 97 -7.70 -8.61 -5.83
C GLN A 97 -6.42 -8.20 -5.06
N THR A 98 -5.38 -7.79 -5.78
CA THR A 98 -4.12 -7.35 -5.16
C THR A 98 -4.27 -6.02 -4.41
N ALA A 99 -3.71 -5.94 -3.20
CA ALA A 99 -3.60 -4.73 -2.40
C ALA A 99 -2.18 -4.52 -1.86
N ILE A 100 -1.87 -3.27 -1.53
CA ILE A 100 -0.68 -2.90 -0.75
C ILE A 100 -1.12 -2.48 0.65
N TYR A 101 -0.42 -2.98 1.67
CA TYR A 101 -0.45 -2.45 3.02
C TYR A 101 0.83 -1.67 3.24
N THR A 102 0.75 -0.44 3.73
CA THR A 102 1.91 0.38 4.07
C THR A 102 1.69 1.09 5.39
N THR A 103 2.68 1.11 6.26
CA THR A 103 2.53 1.74 7.57
C THR A 103 2.35 3.24 7.45
N MET A 104 2.89 3.87 6.40
CA MET A 104 2.79 5.30 6.14
C MET A 104 2.27 5.54 4.72
N GLU A 105 1.46 6.58 4.53
CA GLU A 105 0.94 6.97 3.21
C GLU A 105 2.05 7.02 2.15
N PRO A 106 1.84 6.43 0.95
CA PRO A 106 2.86 6.45 -0.09
C PRO A 106 3.22 7.86 -0.54
N CYS A 107 4.51 8.09 -0.75
CA CYS A 107 4.98 9.41 -1.17
C CYS A 107 4.48 9.76 -2.58
N ASN A 108 4.02 11.01 -2.74
CA ASN A 108 3.66 11.60 -4.04
C ASN A 108 4.80 12.45 -4.64
N LEU A 109 5.81 12.78 -3.85
CA LEU A 109 6.99 13.53 -4.28
C LEU A 109 8.24 12.94 -3.65
N ARG A 110 9.36 12.95 -4.39
CA ARG A 110 10.68 12.64 -3.86
C ARG A 110 11.66 13.74 -4.20
N LEU A 111 12.22 14.37 -3.18
CA LEU A 111 13.25 15.41 -3.35
C LEU A 111 14.51 14.88 -4.06
N SER A 112 14.75 13.57 -4.02
CA SER A 112 15.83 12.90 -4.77
C SER A 112 15.60 12.85 -6.28
N GLY A 113 14.40 13.19 -6.76
CA GLY A 113 14.00 13.01 -8.16
C GLY A 113 13.68 11.56 -8.56
N SER A 114 13.74 10.62 -7.61
CA SER A 114 13.34 9.23 -7.85
C SER A 114 11.82 9.13 -8.06
N LEU A 115 11.36 8.15 -8.85
CA LEU A 115 9.93 7.93 -9.09
C LEU A 115 9.17 7.74 -7.76
N PRO A 116 8.15 8.58 -7.46
CA PRO A 116 7.34 8.45 -6.25
C PRO A 116 6.59 7.12 -6.15
N CYS A 117 6.28 6.68 -4.93
CA CYS A 117 5.63 5.38 -4.71
C CYS A 117 4.22 5.35 -5.29
N VAL A 118 3.48 6.47 -5.21
CA VAL A 118 2.17 6.62 -5.86
C VAL A 118 2.28 6.37 -7.38
N ASP A 119 3.26 6.97 -8.05
CA ASP A 119 3.46 6.80 -9.49
C ASP A 119 3.90 5.37 -9.85
N ARG A 120 4.73 4.74 -9.02
CA ARG A 120 5.11 3.32 -9.19
C ARG A 120 3.89 2.42 -9.18
N ILE A 121 3.02 2.60 -8.19
CA ILE A 121 1.79 1.83 -8.03
C ILE A 121 0.84 2.03 -9.23
N ILE A 122 0.63 3.28 -9.65
CA ILE A 122 -0.28 3.63 -10.75
C ILE A 122 0.14 3.02 -12.08
N ARG A 123 1.45 2.94 -12.35
CA ARG A 123 1.99 2.42 -13.62
C ARG A 123 1.79 0.93 -13.81
N ILE A 124 1.49 0.18 -12.74
CA ILE A 124 1.24 -1.26 -12.84
C ILE A 124 -0.20 -1.46 -13.30
N LYS A 125 -0.35 -1.76 -14.59
CA LYS A 125 -1.64 -2.03 -15.23
C LYS A 125 -1.81 -3.50 -15.55
N ASN A 126 -3.03 -4.01 -15.40
CA ASN A 126 -3.38 -5.34 -15.87
C ASN A 126 -3.53 -5.35 -17.41
N LYS A 127 -3.82 -6.52 -17.99
CA LYS A 127 -3.97 -6.70 -19.44
C LYS A 127 -5.08 -5.84 -20.07
N ASP A 128 -6.06 -5.42 -19.28
CA ASP A 128 -7.18 -4.57 -19.72
C ASP A 128 -6.87 -3.08 -19.57
N GLY A 129 -5.66 -2.72 -19.13
CA GLY A 129 -5.24 -1.33 -18.89
C GLY A 129 -5.76 -0.73 -17.58
N ALA A 130 -6.49 -1.49 -16.77
CA ALA A 130 -6.94 -1.08 -15.44
C ALA A 130 -5.80 -1.20 -14.41
N ALA A 131 -5.90 -0.50 -13.28
CA ALA A 131 -4.93 -0.65 -12.19
C ALA A 131 -4.85 -2.11 -11.73
N ALA A 132 -3.64 -2.68 -11.67
CA ALA A 132 -3.44 -4.05 -11.20
C ALA A 132 -3.57 -4.14 -9.67
N ILE A 133 -3.09 -3.12 -8.96
CA ILE A 133 -3.30 -2.95 -7.53
C ILE A 133 -4.65 -2.24 -7.34
N LYS A 134 -5.57 -2.85 -6.59
CA LYS A 134 -6.93 -2.33 -6.40
C LYS A 134 -7.06 -1.44 -5.19
N ARG A 135 -6.29 -1.73 -4.14
CA ARG A 135 -6.39 -1.07 -2.85
C ARG A 135 -5.03 -0.77 -2.24
N VAL A 136 -4.93 0.36 -1.55
CA VAL A 136 -3.81 0.72 -0.69
C VAL A 136 -4.35 0.95 0.72
N TYR A 137 -3.96 0.08 1.65
CA TYR A 137 -4.25 0.21 3.07
C TYR A 137 -3.10 0.97 3.73
N LEU A 138 -3.38 2.11 4.36
CA LEU A 138 -2.39 2.95 5.04
C LEU A 138 -2.62 2.99 6.54
N GLY A 139 -1.54 2.92 7.32
CA GLY A 139 -1.61 2.97 8.79
C GLY A 139 -1.65 4.40 9.36
N VAL A 140 -0.86 5.31 8.81
CA VAL A 140 -0.90 6.75 9.13
C VAL A 140 -0.76 7.58 7.86
N GLN A 141 -1.29 8.81 7.92
CA GLN A 141 -0.96 9.83 6.94
C GLN A 141 0.52 10.23 7.10
N GLU A 142 1.19 10.56 5.99
CA GLU A 142 2.57 11.07 6.06
C GLU A 142 2.58 12.41 6.83
N PRO A 143 3.45 12.59 7.84
CA PRO A 143 3.52 13.85 8.58
C PRO A 143 4.01 15.00 7.68
N GLU A 144 3.30 16.13 7.69
CA GLU A 144 3.59 17.33 6.87
C GLU A 144 5.01 17.91 7.07
N LYS A 145 5.70 17.54 8.15
CA LYS A 145 7.03 18.04 8.53
C LYS A 145 8.10 17.89 7.43
N PHE A 146 7.97 16.93 6.51
CA PHE A 146 9.01 16.65 5.51
C PHE A 146 8.60 16.92 4.07
N VAL A 147 7.31 16.78 3.72
CA VAL A 147 6.83 16.85 2.33
C VAL A 147 5.44 17.52 2.22
N GLY A 148 5.19 18.65 2.89
CA GLY A 148 3.98 19.46 2.69
C GLY A 148 2.65 18.65 2.77
N GLU A 149 1.60 19.15 2.13
CA GLU A 149 0.34 18.40 1.99
C GLU A 149 0.51 17.25 0.99
N ASN A 150 0.44 16.00 1.46
CA ASN A 150 0.54 14.82 0.59
C ASN A 150 -0.81 14.59 -0.13
N GLN A 151 -0.83 14.77 -1.45
CA GLN A 151 -1.98 14.50 -2.33
C GLN A 151 -1.96 13.07 -2.91
N GLY A 152 -1.14 12.18 -2.35
CA GLY A 152 -0.89 10.84 -2.87
C GLY A 152 -2.14 9.97 -2.91
N ARG A 153 -2.93 9.99 -1.84
CA ARG A 153 -4.24 9.34 -1.79
C ARG A 153 -5.16 9.77 -2.94
N ALA A 154 -5.37 11.07 -3.13
CA ALA A 154 -6.27 11.58 -4.16
C ALA A 154 -5.81 11.13 -5.56
N LYS A 155 -4.50 11.18 -5.83
CA LYS A 155 -3.93 10.73 -7.10
C LYS A 155 -4.09 9.23 -7.34
N LEU A 156 -4.00 8.39 -6.30
CA LEU A 156 -4.29 6.95 -6.41
C LEU A 156 -5.78 6.72 -6.73
N GLU A 157 -6.67 7.40 -6.02
CA GLU A 157 -8.12 7.29 -6.20
C GLU A 157 -8.57 7.72 -7.60
N GLU A 158 -8.00 8.79 -8.15
CA GLU A 158 -8.22 9.23 -9.55
C GLU A 158 -7.85 8.17 -10.59
N HIS A 159 -6.93 7.25 -10.26
CA HIS A 159 -6.51 6.16 -11.13
C HIS A 159 -7.20 4.83 -10.82
N GLY A 160 -8.29 4.86 -10.04
CA GLY A 160 -9.12 3.71 -9.71
C GLY A 160 -8.52 2.81 -8.62
N ILE A 161 -7.68 3.36 -7.75
CA ILE A 161 -7.04 2.65 -6.64
C ILE A 161 -7.60 3.18 -5.32
N GLU A 162 -8.34 2.34 -4.60
CA GLU A 162 -8.99 2.73 -3.36
C GLU A 162 -7.98 2.88 -2.22
N CYS A 163 -8.03 3.98 -1.47
CA CYS A 163 -7.15 4.20 -0.32
C CYS A 163 -7.92 4.09 1.00
N ILE A 164 -7.51 3.18 1.87
CA ILE A 164 -8.23 2.82 3.09
C ILE A 164 -7.31 2.98 4.29
N HIS A 165 -7.74 3.72 5.30
CA HIS A 165 -6.99 3.86 6.54
C HIS A 165 -7.29 2.70 7.50
N VAL A 166 -6.25 2.07 8.04
CA VAL A 166 -6.37 0.99 9.05
C VAL A 166 -6.13 1.58 10.45
N PRO A 167 -7.19 1.69 11.29
CA PRO A 167 -7.07 2.39 12.56
C PRO A 167 -6.45 1.54 13.68
N GLY A 168 -5.99 2.22 14.75
CA GLY A 168 -5.64 1.57 16.02
C GLY A 168 -4.17 1.17 16.16
N LEU A 169 -3.29 1.67 15.28
CA LEU A 169 -1.84 1.46 15.30
C LEU A 169 -1.04 2.77 15.13
N GLN A 170 -1.70 3.92 15.06
CA GLN A 170 -1.08 5.19 14.64
C GLN A 170 0.09 5.60 15.53
N HIS A 171 -0.08 5.47 16.85
CA HIS A 171 0.97 5.83 17.80
C HIS A 171 2.23 4.98 17.62
N GLU A 172 2.06 3.66 17.52
CA GLU A 172 3.19 2.73 17.34
C GLU A 172 3.86 2.95 15.99
N ILE A 173 3.08 3.11 14.92
CA ILE A 173 3.58 3.41 13.59
C ILE A 173 4.40 4.70 13.58
N LEU A 174 3.91 5.80 14.15
CA LEU A 174 4.65 7.05 14.20
C LEU A 174 5.92 6.93 15.05
N SER A 175 5.86 6.20 16.16
CA SER A 175 7.03 5.94 17.02
C SER A 175 8.11 5.17 16.29
N VAL A 176 7.75 4.12 15.53
CA VAL A 176 8.70 3.35 14.71
C VAL A 176 9.22 4.20 13.56
N ALA A 177 8.32 4.85 12.82
CA ALA A 177 8.66 5.64 11.64
C ALA A 177 9.68 6.73 11.97
N THR A 178 9.57 7.37 13.14
CA THR A 178 10.43 8.48 13.55
C THR A 178 11.60 8.08 14.45
N ALA A 179 11.86 6.79 14.67
CA ALA A 179 12.90 6.32 15.59
C ALA A 179 14.32 6.86 15.30
N GLY A 180 14.60 7.28 14.05
CA GLY A 180 15.87 7.90 13.65
C GLY A 180 15.87 9.42 13.61
N HIS A 181 14.72 10.08 13.75
CA HIS A 181 14.59 11.53 13.72
C HIS A 181 14.92 12.11 15.10
N ARG A 182 15.84 13.08 15.16
CA ARG A 182 16.06 13.85 16.39
C ARG A 182 14.91 14.85 16.53
N GLU A 183 14.44 15.07 17.76
CA GLU A 183 13.43 16.08 18.09
C GLU A 183 13.80 17.49 17.59
#